data_AF-A0A4P2QEX9-F1
#
_entry.id   AF-A0A4P2QEX9-F1
#
_cell.length_a   1.000
_cell.length_b   1.000
_cell.length_c   1.000
_cell.angle_alpha   90.00
_cell.angle_beta   90.00
_cell.angle_gamma   90.00
#
_symmetry.space_group_name_H-M   'P 1'
#
loop_
_entity.id
_entity.type
_entity.pdbx_description
1 polymer ?
#
loop_
_entity_poly.entity_id
_entity_poly.type
_entity_poly.pdbx_seq_one_letter_code
_entity_poly.pdbx_strand_id
1 'polypeptide(L)'
;MSKAASTTLAWSFKSDLSQDEMLRRLDERWPSTWSISDSGRHGDYVAGRLTPEAVARIYEDGPGFVVHLRFSSPGGDVRAQLLAAQQRLIVEVLPLVGARDVDTTEPLD
;
A
#
# COMPACT_ATOMS: atom_id res chain seq x y z
N MET A 1 7.23 -22.05 19.13
CA MET A 1 7.39 -21.12 17.99
C MET A 1 6.14 -20.26 17.94
N SER A 2 6.23 -18.98 18.28
CA SER A 2 5.08 -18.06 18.18
C SER A 2 4.77 -17.80 16.72
N LYS A 3 3.52 -18.04 16.32
CA LYS A 3 3.04 -17.76 14.95
C LYS A 3 3.05 -16.25 14.74
N ALA A 4 3.73 -15.77 13.69
CA ALA A 4 3.70 -14.35 13.33
C ALA A 4 2.26 -13.92 13.04
N ALA A 5 1.86 -12.76 13.54
CA ALA A 5 0.57 -12.17 13.23
C ALA A 5 0.66 -11.54 11.83
N SER A 6 -0.15 -12.01 10.88
CA SER A 6 -0.20 -11.49 9.51
C SER A 6 -1.63 -11.13 9.15
N THR A 7 -1.82 -9.99 8.50
CA THR A 7 -3.11 -9.54 7.97
C THR A 7 -2.88 -8.67 6.73
N THR A 8 -3.88 -8.61 5.86
CA THR A 8 -3.90 -7.72 4.70
C THR A 8 -5.15 -6.87 4.78
N LEU A 9 -4.98 -5.57 4.58
CA LEU A 9 -6.07 -4.60 4.47
C LEU A 9 -6.05 -4.00 3.08
N ALA A 10 -7.19 -3.55 2.58
CA ALA A 10 -7.29 -2.98 1.24
C ALA A 10 -8.23 -1.77 1.18
N TRP A 11 -7.90 -0.85 0.28
CA TRP A 11 -8.74 0.29 -0.08
C TRP A 11 -8.77 0.47 -1.58
N SER A 12 -9.96 0.71 -2.13
CA SER A 12 -10.13 1.18 -3.50
C SER A 12 -10.09 2.70 -3.55
N PHE A 13 -9.57 3.27 -4.62
CA PHE A 13 -9.56 4.71 -4.85
C PHE A 13 -9.49 5.02 -6.35
N LYS A 14 -9.77 6.27 -6.72
CA LYS A 14 -9.50 6.80 -8.06
C LYS A 14 -8.30 7.73 -8.02
N SER A 15 -7.61 7.85 -9.14
CA SER A 15 -6.57 8.86 -9.36
C SER A 15 -6.49 9.20 -10.84
N ASP A 16 -6.13 10.44 -11.13
CA ASP A 16 -5.84 10.88 -12.50
C ASP A 16 -4.33 10.73 -12.84
N LEU A 17 -3.53 10.23 -11.89
CA LEU A 17 -2.11 9.97 -12.07
C LEU A 17 -1.91 8.58 -12.68
N SER A 18 -0.94 8.45 -13.58
CA SER A 18 -0.40 7.13 -13.96
C SER A 18 0.43 6.54 -12.83
N GLN A 19 0.63 5.22 -12.84
CA GLN A 19 1.52 4.55 -11.87
C GLN A 19 2.95 5.12 -11.86
N ASP A 20 3.50 5.49 -13.01
CA ASP A 20 4.83 6.14 -13.11
C ASP A 20 4.85 7.48 -12.37
N GLU A 21 3.81 8.29 -12.51
CA GLU A 21 3.71 9.58 -11.83
C GLU A 21 3.46 9.40 -10.32
N MET A 22 2.69 8.38 -9.93
CA MET A 22 2.57 7.99 -8.52
C MET A 22 3.92 7.60 -7.93
N LEU A 23 4.67 6.73 -8.61
CA LEU A 23 6.01 6.32 -8.19
C LEU A 23 6.92 7.53 -8.04
N ARG A 24 6.95 8.42 -9.04
CA ARG A 24 7.79 9.64 -9.02
C ARG A 24 7.53 10.49 -7.78
N ARG A 25 6.25 10.75 -7.44
CA ARG A 25 5.88 11.55 -6.25
C ARG A 25 6.22 10.85 -4.94
N LEU A 26 6.04 9.53 -4.89
CA LEU A 26 6.40 8.75 -3.72
C LEU A 26 7.91 8.71 -3.50
N ASP A 27 8.69 8.62 -4.58
CA ASP A 27 10.16 8.62 -4.55
C ASP A 27 10.73 9.99 -4.18
N GLU A 28 10.11 11.10 -4.61
CA GLU A 28 10.46 12.45 -4.14
C GLU A 28 10.34 12.59 -2.61
N ARG A 29 9.35 11.93 -2.01
CA ARG A 29 9.12 11.96 -0.56
C ARG A 29 9.98 10.94 0.19
N TRP A 30 10.10 9.73 -0.34
CA TRP A 30 10.87 8.62 0.24
C TRP A 30 11.73 7.95 -0.83
N PRO A 31 12.92 8.51 -1.11
CA PRO A 31 13.80 7.98 -2.14
C PRO A 31 14.13 6.51 -1.94
N SER A 32 14.10 5.73 -3.03
CA SER A 32 14.45 4.31 -3.08
C SER A 32 13.60 3.40 -2.18
N THR A 33 12.46 3.89 -1.66
CA THR A 33 11.54 3.10 -0.85
C THR A 33 10.47 2.42 -1.71
N TRP A 34 10.19 3.00 -2.88
CA TRP A 34 9.14 2.59 -3.78
C TRP A 34 9.71 2.10 -5.10
N SER A 35 9.04 1.12 -5.72
CA SER A 35 9.40 0.63 -7.05
C SER A 35 8.17 0.10 -7.78
N ILE A 36 8.21 0.13 -9.11
CA ILE A 36 7.27 -0.65 -9.92
C ILE A 36 7.74 -2.11 -9.99
N SER A 37 6.79 -3.03 -9.97
CA SER A 37 7.04 -4.46 -10.12
C SER A 37 5.90 -5.08 -10.90
N ASP A 38 6.20 -6.10 -11.70
CA ASP A 38 5.18 -6.87 -12.42
C ASP A 38 4.57 -7.92 -11.48
N SER A 39 3.25 -7.91 -11.35
CA SER A 39 2.52 -9.08 -10.86
C SER A 39 1.93 -9.76 -12.08
N GLY A 40 2.44 -10.93 -12.46
CA GLY A 40 1.94 -11.69 -13.63
C GLY A 40 0.44 -12.06 -13.60
N ARG A 41 -0.32 -11.62 -12.58
CA ARG A 41 -1.76 -11.74 -12.41
C ARG A 41 -2.53 -10.41 -12.54
N HIS A 42 -1.96 -9.28 -12.09
CA HIS A 42 -2.63 -7.97 -12.06
C HIS A 42 -1.88 -6.88 -12.84
N GLY A 43 -0.84 -7.25 -13.59
CA GLY A 43 0.04 -6.31 -14.28
C GLY A 43 0.98 -5.60 -13.32
N ASP A 44 1.53 -4.48 -13.79
CA ASP A 44 2.45 -3.64 -13.03
C ASP A 44 1.77 -3.03 -11.80
N TYR A 45 2.53 -2.92 -10.72
CA TYR A 45 2.08 -2.32 -9.46
C TYR A 45 3.21 -1.53 -8.80
N VAL A 46 2.83 -0.46 -8.11
CA VAL A 46 3.75 0.33 -7.29
C VAL A 46 3.80 -0.25 -5.89
N ALA A 47 4.99 -0.58 -5.39
CA ALA A 47 5.17 -1.19 -4.08
C ALA A 47 6.17 -0.44 -3.23
N GLY A 48 5.94 -0.39 -1.92
CA GLY A 48 6.85 0.25 -0.99
C GLY A 48 6.68 -0.25 0.44
N ARG A 49 7.79 -0.27 1.19
CA ARG A 49 7.77 -0.65 2.60
C ARG A 49 7.48 0.59 3.46
N LEU A 50 6.37 0.59 4.20
CA LEU A 50 5.95 1.71 5.06
C LEU A 50 6.59 1.64 6.46
N THR A 51 6.70 0.43 6.99
CA THR A 51 7.39 0.09 8.25
C THR A 51 8.10 -1.25 8.09
N PRO A 52 8.98 -1.67 9.02
CA PRO A 52 9.59 -3.00 8.94
C PRO A 52 8.59 -4.16 8.81
N GLU A 53 7.39 -3.98 9.35
CA GLU A 53 6.30 -4.97 9.38
C GLU A 53 5.27 -4.79 8.25
N ALA A 54 5.30 -3.68 7.51
CA ALA A 54 4.22 -3.29 6.61
C ALA A 54 4.70 -2.92 5.19
N VAL A 55 4.07 -3.53 4.19
CA VAL A 55 4.30 -3.25 2.76
C VAL A 55 3.01 -2.83 2.10
N ALA A 56 3.05 -1.71 1.39
CA ALA A 56 1.96 -1.22 0.54
C ALA A 56 2.20 -1.65 -0.91
N ARG A 57 1.11 -1.99 -1.62
CA ARG A 57 1.11 -2.28 -3.05
C ARG A 57 -0.11 -1.65 -3.71
N ILE A 58 0.10 -0.89 -4.77
CA ILE A 58 -0.94 -0.14 -5.48
C ILE A 58 -1.08 -0.74 -6.88
N TYR A 59 -2.27 -1.25 -7.17
CA TYR A 59 -2.63 -1.92 -8.41
C TYR A 59 -3.61 -1.05 -9.19
N GLU A 60 -3.54 -1.09 -10.51
CA GLU A 60 -4.66 -0.67 -11.34
C GLU A 60 -5.79 -1.71 -11.25
N ASP A 61 -7.02 -1.23 -11.09
CA ASP A 61 -8.23 -2.06 -11.07
C ASP A 61 -9.36 -1.35 -11.82
N GLY A 62 -9.54 -1.74 -13.08
CA GLY A 62 -10.50 -1.11 -13.99
C GLY A 62 -10.27 0.40 -14.15
N PRO A 63 -11.27 1.26 -13.86
CA PRO A 63 -11.12 2.71 -13.97
C PRO A 63 -10.44 3.36 -12.75
N GLY A 64 -9.94 2.57 -11.80
CA GLY A 64 -9.35 3.07 -10.56
C GLY A 64 -8.17 2.23 -10.11
N PHE A 65 -7.94 2.24 -8.81
CA PHE A 65 -6.81 1.59 -8.17
C PHE A 65 -7.24 0.91 -6.89
N VAL A 66 -6.50 -0.12 -6.50
CA VAL A 66 -6.60 -0.75 -5.18
C VAL A 66 -5.23 -0.69 -4.53
N VAL A 67 -5.18 -0.26 -3.26
CA VAL A 67 -3.98 -0.38 -2.43
C VAL A 67 -4.15 -1.48 -1.39
N HIS A 68 -3.22 -2.42 -1.37
CA HIS A 68 -3.09 -3.43 -0.32
C HIS A 68 -2.03 -3.01 0.69
N LEU A 69 -2.35 -3.13 1.98
CA LEU A 69 -1.41 -3.04 3.08
C LEU A 69 -1.23 -4.43 3.69
N ARG A 70 -0.14 -5.10 3.31
CA ARG A 70 0.24 -6.36 3.94
C ARG A 70 1.05 -6.06 5.19
N PHE A 71 0.58 -6.56 6.33
CA PHE A 71 1.24 -6.44 7.62
C PHE A 71 1.65 -7.82 8.14
N SER A 72 2.86 -7.94 8.66
CA SER A 72 3.36 -9.16 9.30
C SER A 72 4.35 -8.81 10.42
N SER A 73 4.01 -9.16 11.66
CA SER A 73 4.86 -8.90 12.83
C SER A 73 5.22 -10.19 13.58
N PRO A 74 6.49 -10.37 13.98
CA PRO A 74 6.93 -11.53 14.78
C PRO A 74 6.57 -11.42 16.27
N GLY A 75 6.08 -10.25 16.75
CA GLY A 75 5.68 -10.04 18.14
C GLY A 75 5.59 -8.55 18.53
N GLY A 76 5.29 -8.29 19.81
CA GLY A 76 5.09 -6.93 20.34
C GLY A 76 3.62 -6.50 20.30
N ASP A 77 3.37 -5.18 20.36
CA ASP A 77 2.02 -4.62 20.26
C ASP A 77 1.57 -4.55 18.79
N VAL A 78 1.13 -5.70 18.29
CA VAL A 78 0.65 -5.90 16.91
C VAL A 78 -0.43 -4.89 16.54
N ARG A 79 -1.33 -4.55 17.47
CA ARG A 79 -2.45 -3.65 17.20
C ARG A 79 -1.96 -2.22 17.01
N ALA A 80 -1.08 -1.73 17.88
CA ALA A 80 -0.50 -0.40 17.75
C ALA A 80 0.35 -0.27 16.48
N GLN A 81 1.15 -1.29 16.16
CA GLN A 81 1.98 -1.33 14.94
C GLN A 81 1.12 -1.30 13.67
N LEU A 82 0.06 -2.11 13.62
CA LEU A 82 -0.86 -2.14 12.49
C LEU A 82 -1.58 -0.79 12.32
N LEU A 83 -2.03 -0.17 13.41
CA LEU A 83 -2.69 1.14 13.37
C LEU A 83 -1.73 2.22 12.84
N ALA A 84 -0.48 2.22 13.29
CA ALA A 84 0.53 3.15 12.80
C ALA A 84 0.81 2.98 11.29
N ALA A 85 0.89 1.74 10.80
CA ALA A 85 1.05 1.47 9.37
C ALA A 85 -0.15 1.93 8.54
N GLN A 86 -1.38 1.70 9.03
CA GLN A 86 -2.60 2.19 8.40
C GLN A 86 -2.62 3.73 8.33
N GLN A 87 -2.31 4.39 9.44
CA GLN A 87 -2.31 5.85 9.49
C GLN A 87 -1.29 6.44 8.52
N ARG A 88 -0.10 5.84 8.43
CA ARG A 88 0.93 6.27 7.46
C ARG A 88 0.47 6.10 6.02
N LEU A 89 -0.18 4.98 5.69
CA LEU A 89 -0.76 4.79 4.36
C LEU A 89 -1.82 5.87 4.05
N ILE A 90 -2.79 6.05 4.93
CA ILE A 90 -3.94 6.93 4.70
C ILE A 90 -3.54 8.41 4.68
N VAL A 91 -2.65 8.83 5.59
CA VAL A 91 -2.31 10.23 5.77
C VAL A 91 -1.15 10.67 4.87
N GLU A 92 -0.18 9.77 4.59
CA GLU A 92 1.04 10.16 3.88
C GLU A 92 1.09 9.62 2.44
N VAL A 93 0.59 8.40 2.18
CA VAL A 93 0.72 7.77 0.85
C VAL A 93 -0.45 8.13 -0.06
N LEU A 94 -1.69 7.90 0.39
CA LEU A 94 -2.88 8.12 -0.43
C LEU A 94 -2.97 9.54 -1.03
N PRO A 95 -2.66 10.61 -0.28
CA PRO A 95 -2.67 11.96 -0.86
C PRO A 95 -1.60 12.16 -1.95
N LEU A 96 -0.42 11.56 -1.81
CA LEU A 96 0.67 11.72 -2.79
C LEU A 96 0.34 11.06 -4.12
N VAL A 97 -0.37 9.94 -4.10
CA VAL A 97 -0.84 9.25 -5.30
C VAL A 97 -2.14 9.84 -5.87
N GLY A 98 -2.58 10.99 -5.34
CA GLY A 98 -3.78 11.68 -5.83
C GLY A 98 -5.07 10.91 -5.55
N ALA A 99 -5.10 10.10 -4.49
CA ALA A 99 -6.26 9.28 -4.18
C ALA A 99 -7.49 10.12 -3.85
N ARG A 100 -8.60 9.82 -4.54
CA ARG A 100 -9.94 10.36 -4.30
C ARG A 100 -10.96 9.22 -4.28
N ASP A 101 -12.14 9.47 -3.72
CA ASP A 101 -13.19 8.45 -3.55
C ASP A 101 -12.62 7.18 -2.86
N VAL A 102 -11.94 7.37 -1.73
CA VAL A 102 -11.27 6.28 -1.01
C VAL A 102 -12.27 5.49 -0.17
N ASP A 103 -12.37 4.19 -0.42
CA ASP A 103 -13.26 3.28 0.30
C ASP A 103 -12.53 2.00 0.72
N THR A 104 -12.90 1.42 1.86
CA THR A 104 -12.38 0.11 2.28
C THR A 104 -12.92 -0.99 1.37
N THR A 105 -12.06 -1.94 0.99
CA THR A 105 -12.44 -3.10 0.17
C THR A 105 -11.81 -4.37 0.72
N GLU A 106 -12.25 -5.53 0.22
CA GLU A 106 -11.59 -6.81 0.51
C GLU A 106 -10.26 -6.91 -0.25
N PRO A 107 -9.20 -7.47 0.36
CA PRO A 107 -7.95 -7.73 -0.35
C PRO A 107 -8.18 -8.74 -1.49
N LEU A 108 -7.69 -8.41 -2.67
CA LEU A 108 -7.68 -9.32 -3.81
C LEU A 108 -6.44 -10.24 -3.69
N ASP A 109 -6.64 -11.51 -3.29
CA ASP A 109 -5.58 -12.55 -3.25
C ASP A 109 -5.24 -13.06 -4.67
#